data_AF-A0A8T5Z7G8-F1
#
_entry.id   AF-A0A8T5Z7G8-F1
#
_cell.length_a   1.000
_cell.length_b   1.000
_cell.length_c   1.000
_cell.angle_alpha   90.00
_cell.angle_beta   90.00
_cell.angle_gamma   90.00
#
_symmetry.space_group_name_H-M   'P 1'
#
loop_
_entity.id
_entity.type
_entity.pdbx_description
1 polymer ?
#
loop_
_entity_poly.entity_id
_entity_poly.type
_entity_poly.pdbx_seq_one_letter_code
_entity_poly.pdbx_strand_id
1 'polypeptide(L)'
;MTTITRERLLIIQLWRETYGPGSNVVLPAEEAETLARIAQESLGAEPIYQCEFCHHDGNGELQWHWEDVNKDFYDQYDPERRGKRRVLYSAPPMPALANGWVVVPVEPTEDMIVQGFESEPDEGFSDADVWEEYEAMSGCQQAAHRAKLCWSAMLAAAPKPEA
;
A
#
# COMPACT_ATOMS: atom_id res chain seq x y z
N MET A 1 -25.46 23.06 7.34
CA MET A 1 -24.32 22.16 7.09
C MET A 1 -23.07 23.00 6.97
N THR A 2 -22.15 22.86 7.90
CA THR A 2 -20.79 23.39 7.80
C THR A 2 -20.00 22.48 6.90
N THR A 3 -19.46 23.02 5.81
CA THR A 3 -18.60 22.27 4.89
C THR A 3 -17.17 22.30 5.43
N ILE A 4 -16.58 21.14 5.71
CA ILE A 4 -15.17 21.06 6.06
C ILE A 4 -14.32 21.52 4.86
N THR A 5 -13.42 22.48 5.06
CA THR A 5 -12.60 23.02 3.97
C THR A 5 -11.36 22.17 3.74
N ARG A 6 -10.73 22.33 2.56
CA ARG A 6 -9.48 21.63 2.23
C ARG A 6 -8.35 21.99 3.20
N GLU A 7 -8.23 23.26 3.56
CA GLU A 7 -7.23 23.75 4.51
C GLU A 7 -7.43 23.09 5.87
N ARG A 8 -8.69 22.94 6.30
CA ARG A 8 -9.02 22.26 7.56
C ARG A 8 -8.63 20.79 7.54
N LEU A 9 -8.88 20.08 6.44
CA LEU A 9 -8.47 18.69 6.26
C LEU A 9 -6.95 18.52 6.33
N LEU A 10 -6.18 19.42 5.70
CA LEU A 10 -4.71 19.39 5.76
C LEU A 10 -4.19 19.57 7.19
N ILE A 11 -4.81 20.46 7.97
CA ILE A 11 -4.46 20.64 9.39
C ILE A 11 -4.74 19.37 10.19
N ILE A 12 -5.90 18.74 9.98
CA ILE A 12 -6.26 17.48 10.66
C ILE A 12 -5.28 16.36 10.27
N GLN A 13 -4.85 16.30 9.00
CA GLN A 13 -3.85 15.33 8.54
C GLN A 13 -2.48 15.54 9.21
N LEU A 14 -2.08 16.80 9.43
CA LEU A 14 -0.80 17.17 10.04
C LEU A 14 -0.74 16.88 11.55
N TRP A 15 -1.88 16.67 12.21
CA TRP A 15 -1.91 16.40 13.65
C TRP A 15 -1.12 15.15 14.06
N ARG A 16 -0.99 14.15 13.18
CA ARG A 16 -0.12 12.99 13.45
C ARG A 16 1.35 13.40 13.63
N GLU A 17 1.83 14.35 12.84
CA GLU A 17 3.21 14.85 12.96
C GLU A 17 3.37 15.75 14.20
N THR A 18 2.31 16.46 14.59
CA THR A 18 2.35 17.39 15.73
C THR A 18 2.25 16.67 17.07
N TYR A 19 1.38 15.66 17.18
CA TYR A 19 1.06 15.00 18.45
C TYR A 19 1.64 13.60 18.57
N GLY A 20 2.18 13.02 17.49
CA GLY A 20 2.75 11.69 17.48
C GLY A 20 1.72 10.54 17.42
N PRO A 21 2.16 9.31 17.15
CA PRO A 21 1.30 8.12 17.10
C PRO A 21 0.63 7.84 18.46
N GLY A 22 -0.64 7.40 18.45
CA GLY A 22 -1.38 7.03 19.67
C GLY A 22 -2.02 8.21 20.42
N SER A 23 -1.78 9.44 19.99
CA SER A 23 -2.42 10.64 20.57
C SER A 23 -3.88 10.76 20.15
N ASN A 24 -4.76 10.98 21.14
CA ASN A 24 -6.16 11.31 20.89
C ASN A 24 -6.30 12.76 20.43
N VAL A 25 -7.11 12.98 19.38
CA VAL A 25 -7.43 14.31 18.87
C VAL A 25 -8.93 14.58 19.01
N VAL A 26 -9.29 15.83 19.33
CA VAL A 26 -10.69 16.24 19.50
C VAL A 26 -11.15 17.00 18.26
N LEU A 27 -12.26 16.57 17.68
CA LEU A 27 -12.93 17.24 16.56
C LEU A 27 -14.31 17.74 17.01
N PRO A 28 -14.78 18.90 16.52
CA PRO A 28 -16.19 19.28 16.59
C PRO A 28 -17.08 18.16 16.04
N ALA A 29 -18.26 17.98 16.64
CA ALA A 29 -19.17 16.89 16.29
C ALA A 29 -19.57 16.92 14.80
N GLU A 30 -19.78 18.11 14.24
CA GLU A 30 -20.17 18.33 12.85
C GLU A 30 -19.03 17.99 11.86
N GLU A 31 -17.78 18.24 12.24
CA GLU A 31 -16.60 17.84 11.45
C GLU A 31 -16.47 16.31 11.44
N ALA A 32 -16.59 15.69 12.62
CA ALA A 32 -16.52 14.24 12.76
C ALA A 32 -17.63 13.52 11.98
N GLU A 33 -18.88 13.98 12.07
CA GLU A 33 -20.00 13.45 11.31
C GLU A 33 -19.77 13.57 9.79
N THR A 34 -19.29 14.74 9.33
CA THR A 34 -19.03 14.98 7.91
C THR A 34 -17.92 14.06 7.38
N LEU A 35 -16.84 13.88 8.13
CA LEU A 35 -15.76 12.96 7.79
C LEU A 35 -16.25 11.51 7.74
N ALA A 36 -17.04 11.08 8.74
CA ALA A 36 -17.60 9.74 8.79
C ALA A 36 -18.51 9.44 7.59
N ARG A 37 -19.38 10.38 7.21
CA ARG A 37 -20.24 10.25 6.04
C ARG A 37 -19.44 10.12 4.73
N ILE A 38 -18.45 11.00 4.53
CA ILE A 38 -17.57 10.94 3.33
C ILE A 38 -16.84 9.60 3.26
N ALA A 39 -16.30 9.13 4.39
CA ALA A 39 -15.61 7.84 4.45
C ALA A 39 -16.56 6.68 4.12
N GLN A 40 -17.78 6.70 4.67
CA GLN A 40 -18.80 5.69 4.40
C GLN A 40 -19.22 5.66 2.93
N GLU A 41 -19.47 6.82 2.32
CA GLU A 41 -19.78 6.93 0.89
C GLU A 41 -18.61 6.44 0.03
N SER A 42 -17.37 6.77 0.41
CA SER A 42 -16.17 6.33 -0.30
C SER A 42 -15.95 4.82 -0.24
N LEU A 43 -16.28 4.18 0.89
CA LEU A 43 -16.20 2.72 1.05
C LEU A 43 -17.27 1.99 0.23
N GLY A 44 -18.44 2.61 0.04
CA GLY A 44 -19.53 2.07 -0.77
C GLY A 44 -19.49 2.47 -2.25
N ALA A 45 -18.50 3.25 -2.68
CA ALA A 45 -18.41 3.72 -4.06
C ALA A 45 -18.06 2.56 -5.00
N GLU A 46 -18.96 2.28 -5.95
CA GLU A 46 -18.71 1.28 -6.99
C GLU A 46 -17.80 1.85 -8.10
N PRO A 47 -16.97 1.01 -8.75
CA PRO A 47 -16.16 1.44 -9.87
C PRO A 47 -17.02 1.94 -11.04
N ILE A 48 -16.61 3.02 -11.68
CA ILE A 48 -17.25 3.51 -12.90
C ILE A 48 -16.54 2.85 -14.10
N TYR A 49 -17.30 2.12 -14.90
CA TYR A 49 -16.79 1.48 -16.10
C TYR A 49 -16.97 2.41 -17.29
N GLN A 50 -15.92 2.63 -18.09
CA GLN A 50 -15.98 3.47 -19.28
C GLN A 50 -15.45 2.75 -20.52
N CYS A 51 -16.15 2.96 -21.63
CA CYS A 51 -15.75 2.50 -22.96
C CYS A 51 -15.65 3.68 -23.93
N GLU A 52 -14.74 3.58 -24.89
CA GLU A 52 -14.53 4.58 -25.93
C GLU A 52 -15.40 4.24 -27.15
N PHE A 53 -16.22 5.18 -27.58
CA PHE A 53 -17.11 5.04 -28.73
C PHE A 53 -16.74 6.05 -29.80
N CYS A 54 -17.01 5.71 -31.06
CA CYS A 54 -16.87 6.63 -32.18
C CYS A 54 -18.23 6.93 -32.81
N HIS A 55 -18.43 8.18 -33.20
CA HIS A 55 -19.55 8.60 -34.02
C HIS A 55 -19.06 9.55 -35.12
N HIS A 56 -19.81 9.64 -36.21
CA HIS A 56 -19.58 10.66 -37.21
C HIS A 56 -20.22 11.97 -36.74
N ASP A 57 -19.47 13.06 -36.80
CA ASP A 57 -20.00 14.39 -36.53
C ASP A 57 -20.89 14.90 -37.70
N GLY A 58 -21.41 16.12 -37.57
CA GLY A 58 -22.22 16.74 -38.62
C GLY A 58 -21.47 17.00 -39.95
N ASN A 59 -20.14 16.90 -39.95
CA ASN A 59 -19.27 17.04 -41.11
C ASN A 59 -18.82 15.67 -41.67
N GLY A 60 -19.20 14.57 -41.02
CA GLY A 60 -18.80 13.20 -41.39
C GLY A 60 -17.45 12.76 -40.84
N GLU A 61 -16.79 13.55 -39.99
CA GLU A 61 -15.52 13.17 -39.34
C GLU A 61 -15.77 12.26 -38.14
N LEU A 62 -14.88 11.29 -37.93
CA LEU A 62 -14.94 10.37 -36.80
C LEU A 62 -14.48 11.06 -35.51
N GLN A 63 -15.38 11.17 -34.53
CA GLN A 63 -15.10 11.68 -33.20
C GLN A 63 -15.17 10.55 -32.17
N TRP A 64 -14.14 10.46 -31.33
CA TRP A 64 -14.07 9.50 -30.22
C TRP A 64 -14.43 10.17 -28.90
N HIS A 65 -15.22 9.50 -28.08
CA HIS A 65 -15.54 9.95 -26.73
C HIS A 65 -15.72 8.77 -25.77
N TRP A 66 -15.63 9.06 -24.48
CA TRP A 66 -15.83 8.08 -23.42
C TRP A 66 -17.28 8.13 -22.93
N GLU A 67 -17.89 6.97 -22.75
CA GLU A 67 -19.19 6.84 -22.10
C GLU A 67 -19.09 5.90 -20.89
N ASP A 68 -19.83 6.25 -19.85
CA ASP A 68 -20.06 5.38 -18.70
C ASP A 68 -20.98 4.22 -19.11
N VAL A 69 -20.56 3.01 -18.80
CA VAL A 69 -21.29 1.78 -19.11
C VAL A 69 -21.48 0.96 -17.84
N ASN A 70 -22.45 0.04 -17.85
CA ASN A 70 -22.56 -0.93 -16.77
C ASN A 70 -21.45 -1.99 -16.88
N LYS A 71 -21.22 -2.70 -15.77
CA LYS A 71 -20.18 -3.74 -15.68
C LYS A 71 -20.37 -4.86 -16.71
N ASP A 72 -21.60 -5.33 -16.92
CA ASP A 72 -21.87 -6.45 -17.84
C ASP A 72 -21.50 -6.10 -19.28
N PHE A 73 -21.78 -4.86 -19.70
CA PHE A 73 -21.38 -4.33 -21.00
C PHE A 73 -19.86 -4.17 -21.05
N TYR A 74 -19.25 -3.61 -20.00
CA TYR A 74 -17.81 -3.42 -19.92
C TYR A 74 -17.05 -4.73 -20.10
N ASP A 75 -17.48 -5.80 -19.43
CA ASP A 75 -16.84 -7.12 -19.48
C ASP A 75 -16.87 -7.73 -20.89
N GLN A 76 -18.00 -7.55 -21.60
CA GLN A 76 -18.20 -8.04 -22.97
C GLN A 76 -17.58 -7.13 -24.04
N TYR A 77 -17.13 -5.93 -23.67
CA TYR A 77 -16.55 -4.99 -24.60
C TYR A 77 -15.23 -5.51 -25.17
N ASP A 78 -15.13 -5.60 -26.49
CA ASP A 78 -13.92 -6.02 -27.22
C ASP A 78 -13.04 -4.79 -27.54
N PRO A 79 -11.95 -4.57 -26.79
CA PRO A 79 -11.14 -3.38 -26.97
C PRO A 79 -10.25 -3.42 -28.23
N GLU A 80 -10.04 -4.61 -28.82
CA GLU A 80 -9.23 -4.76 -30.03
C GLU A 80 -10.00 -4.30 -31.28
N ARG A 81 -11.34 -4.40 -31.24
CA ARG A 81 -12.20 -4.12 -32.38
C ARG A 81 -13.02 -2.83 -32.25
N ARG A 82 -13.35 -2.38 -31.04
CA ARG A 82 -14.35 -1.33 -30.82
C ARG A 82 -13.85 -0.03 -30.21
N GLY A 83 -12.63 0.01 -29.67
CA GLY A 83 -12.05 1.19 -28.99
C GLY A 83 -11.49 0.82 -27.63
N LYS A 84 -10.99 1.79 -26.85
CA LYS A 84 -10.41 1.47 -25.53
C LYS A 84 -11.49 1.31 -24.45
N ARG A 85 -11.14 0.65 -23.33
CA ARG A 85 -11.96 0.61 -22.11
C ARG A 85 -11.11 0.92 -20.88
N ARG A 86 -11.70 1.53 -19.84
CA ARG A 86 -11.04 1.84 -18.56
C ARG A 86 -12.02 1.77 -17.40
N VAL A 87 -11.51 1.53 -16.20
CA VAL A 87 -12.28 1.64 -14.95
C VAL A 87 -11.81 2.88 -14.22
N LEU A 88 -12.73 3.79 -13.91
CA LEU A 88 -12.50 4.97 -13.09
C LEU A 88 -12.98 4.70 -11.66
N TYR A 89 -12.36 5.40 -10.70
CA TYR A 89 -12.70 5.28 -9.28
C TYR A 89 -12.64 3.84 -8.73
N SER A 90 -11.69 3.02 -9.20
CA SER A 90 -11.24 1.94 -8.32
C SER A 90 -10.58 2.61 -7.12
N ALA A 91 -11.16 2.47 -5.92
CA ALA A 91 -10.38 2.67 -4.71
C ALA A 91 -9.08 1.88 -4.94
N PRO A 92 -7.90 2.54 -4.89
CA PRO A 92 -6.67 1.88 -5.28
C PRO A 92 -6.61 0.58 -4.49
N PRO A 93 -6.48 -0.60 -5.14
CA PRO A 93 -6.19 -1.80 -4.39
C PRO A 93 -4.97 -1.46 -3.55
N MET A 94 -5.07 -1.68 -2.23
CA MET A 94 -3.93 -1.58 -1.32
C MET A 94 -2.73 -2.13 -2.07
N PRO A 95 -1.67 -1.32 -2.31
CA PRO A 95 -0.70 -1.58 -3.37
C PRO A 95 -0.26 -3.04 -3.27
N ALA A 96 -0.69 -3.84 -4.24
CA ALA A 96 -0.42 -5.26 -4.24
C ALA A 96 1.09 -5.39 -4.40
N LEU A 97 1.78 -5.72 -3.31
CA LEU A 97 3.20 -5.98 -3.33
C LEU A 97 3.46 -7.05 -4.38
N ALA A 98 4.48 -6.83 -5.22
CA ALA A 98 4.92 -7.89 -6.12
C ALA A 98 5.28 -9.14 -5.30
N ASN A 99 5.01 -10.33 -5.84
CA ASN A 99 5.29 -11.58 -5.15
C ASN A 99 6.74 -11.60 -4.64
N GLY A 100 6.93 -11.80 -3.32
CA GLY A 100 8.24 -11.79 -2.66
C GLY A 100 8.67 -10.45 -2.06
N TRP A 101 7.88 -9.38 -2.20
CA TRP A 101 8.13 -8.09 -1.56
C TRP A 101 7.36 -8.00 -0.24
N VAL A 102 8.02 -7.54 0.82
CA VAL A 102 7.45 -7.36 2.17
C VAL A 102 7.54 -5.87 2.52
N VAL A 103 6.46 -5.29 3.04
CA VAL A 103 6.49 -3.91 3.56
C VAL A 103 7.24 -3.93 4.87
N VAL A 104 8.30 -3.14 4.94
CA VAL A 104 9.01 -2.85 6.19
C VAL A 104 8.85 -1.38 6.54
N PRO A 105 8.77 -1.02 7.83
CA PRO A 105 8.85 0.37 8.26
C PRO A 105 10.09 1.08 7.71
N VAL A 106 9.97 2.36 7.38
CA VAL A 106 11.11 3.19 6.95
C VAL A 106 12.13 3.35 8.09
N GLU A 107 11.65 3.44 9.33
CA GLU A 107 12.46 3.37 10.55
C GLU A 107 12.19 2.02 11.24
N PRO A 108 13.22 1.17 11.46
CA PRO A 108 13.05 -0.11 12.14
C PRO A 108 12.46 0.05 13.53
N THR A 109 11.59 -0.88 13.93
CA THR A 109 11.11 -0.94 15.31
C THR A 109 12.22 -1.44 16.24
N GLU A 110 12.11 -1.18 17.54
CA GLU A 110 13.04 -1.69 18.54
C GLU A 110 13.17 -3.22 18.49
N ASP A 111 12.06 -3.94 18.32
CA ASP A 111 12.04 -5.39 18.18
C ASP A 111 12.81 -5.87 16.94
N MET A 112 12.64 -5.21 15.78
CA MET A 112 13.43 -5.52 14.59
C MET A 112 14.92 -5.31 14.82
N ILE A 113 15.29 -4.26 15.55
CA ILE A 113 16.68 -3.96 15.89
C ILE A 113 17.25 -5.05 16.80
N VAL A 114 16.54 -5.39 17.89
CA VAL A 114 16.96 -6.43 18.84
C VAL A 114 17.14 -7.77 18.15
N GLN A 115 16.12 -8.21 17.39
CA GLN A 115 16.20 -9.46 16.63
C GLN A 115 17.34 -9.45 15.62
N GLY A 116 17.57 -8.33 14.93
CA GLY A 116 18.69 -8.15 14.02
C GLY A 116 20.04 -8.31 14.71
N PHE A 117 20.24 -7.69 15.88
CA PHE A 117 21.48 -7.81 16.66
C PHE A 117 21.70 -9.22 17.21
N GLU A 118 20.63 -9.90 17.62
CA GLU A 118 20.68 -11.27 18.16
C GLU A 118 20.81 -12.35 17.07
N SER A 119 20.82 -11.98 15.79
CA SER A 119 20.91 -12.90 14.65
C SER A 119 22.33 -13.40 14.34
N GLU A 120 23.31 -13.14 15.20
CA GLU A 120 24.66 -13.68 15.04
C GLU A 120 24.72 -15.15 15.54
N PRO A 121 25.31 -16.08 14.78
CA PRO A 121 25.54 -17.43 15.28
C PRO A 121 26.42 -17.39 16.53
N ASP A 122 25.96 -18.03 17.60
CA ASP A 122 26.71 -18.20 18.85
C ASP A 122 26.96 -19.68 19.08
N GLU A 123 28.17 -20.06 19.49
CA GLU A 123 28.58 -21.45 19.72
C GLU A 123 27.65 -22.19 20.70
N GLY A 124 27.09 -21.48 21.68
CA GLY A 124 26.20 -22.05 22.69
C GLY A 124 24.75 -22.20 22.24
N PHE A 125 24.33 -21.49 21.18
CA PHE A 125 22.94 -21.45 20.71
C PHE A 125 22.73 -21.99 19.29
N SER A 126 23.82 -22.22 18.55
CA SER A 126 23.77 -22.73 17.17
C SER A 126 24.01 -24.24 17.14
N ASP A 127 23.47 -24.92 16.14
CA ASP A 127 23.83 -26.31 15.87
C ASP A 127 25.32 -26.40 15.48
N ALA A 128 25.97 -27.51 15.85
CA ALA A 128 27.42 -27.67 15.72
C ALA A 128 27.91 -27.55 14.27
N ASP A 129 27.12 -28.03 13.31
CA ASP A 129 27.38 -27.92 11.87
C ASP A 129 27.30 -26.48 11.37
N VAL A 130 26.31 -25.70 11.85
CA VAL A 130 26.16 -24.28 11.52
C VAL A 130 27.35 -23.47 12.06
N TRP A 131 27.80 -23.78 13.28
CA TRP A 131 28.97 -23.12 13.88
C TRP A 131 30.27 -23.45 13.14
N GLU A 132 30.51 -24.73 12.82
CA GLU A 132 31.68 -25.16 12.06
C GLU A 132 31.74 -24.52 10.66
N GLU A 133 30.61 -24.46 9.96
CA GLU A 133 30.52 -23.78 8.65
C GLU A 133 30.84 -22.29 8.78
N TYR A 134 30.36 -21.65 9.84
CA TYR A 134 30.58 -20.23 10.11
C TYR A 134 32.04 -19.92 10.48
N GLU A 135 32.70 -20.74 11.30
CA GLU A 135 34.12 -20.59 11.64
C GLU A 135 35.03 -20.82 10.43
N ALA A 136 34.63 -21.70 9.50
CA ALA A 136 35.38 -21.95 8.27
C ALA A 136 35.35 -20.77 7.28
N MET A 137 34.43 -19.80 7.47
CA MET A 137 34.34 -18.61 6.64
C MET A 137 35.47 -17.61 6.94
N SER A 138 35.98 -16.95 5.90
CA SER A 138 36.85 -15.78 6.09
C SER A 138 36.10 -14.63 6.78
N GLY A 139 36.82 -13.69 7.40
CA GLY A 139 36.19 -12.55 8.09
C GLY A 139 35.22 -11.73 7.21
N CYS A 140 35.52 -11.55 5.91
CA CYS A 140 34.59 -10.89 4.99
C CYS A 140 33.32 -11.71 4.73
N GLN A 141 33.46 -13.04 4.61
CA GLN A 141 32.33 -13.96 4.45
C GLN A 141 31.48 -14.00 5.71
N GLN A 142 32.11 -14.02 6.88
CA GLN A 142 31.44 -13.93 8.18
C GLN A 142 30.63 -12.64 8.32
N ALA A 143 31.22 -11.48 7.98
CA ALA A 143 30.52 -10.20 8.02
C ALA A 143 29.31 -10.18 7.05
N ALA A 144 29.50 -10.69 5.83
CA ALA A 144 28.41 -10.81 4.87
C ALA A 144 27.31 -11.79 5.32
N HIS A 145 27.69 -12.87 6.01
CA HIS A 145 26.76 -13.85 6.56
C HIS A 145 25.92 -13.25 7.70
N ARG A 146 26.56 -12.58 8.67
CA ARG A 146 25.85 -11.87 9.75
C ARG A 146 24.85 -10.85 9.21
N ALA A 147 25.27 -10.01 8.26
CA ALA A 147 24.36 -9.02 7.66
C ALA A 147 23.13 -9.66 7.00
N LYS A 148 23.27 -10.83 6.38
CA LYS A 148 22.14 -11.60 5.82
C LYS A 148 21.22 -12.13 6.91
N LEU A 149 21.78 -12.65 7.99
CA LEU A 149 21.00 -13.15 9.12
C LEU A 149 20.22 -12.01 9.79
N CYS A 150 20.88 -10.89 10.09
CA CYS A 150 20.23 -9.68 10.61
C CYS A 150 19.06 -9.24 9.73
N TRP A 151 19.29 -9.14 8.42
CA TRP A 151 18.24 -8.75 7.47
C TRP A 151 17.07 -9.75 7.45
N SER A 152 17.36 -11.06 7.50
CA SER A 152 16.33 -12.09 7.52
C SER A 152 15.47 -12.06 8.77
N ALA A 153 16.07 -11.83 9.94
CA ALA A 153 15.34 -11.70 11.20
C ALA A 153 14.49 -10.43 11.24
N MET A 154 15.03 -9.31 10.76
CA MET A 154 14.27 -8.05 10.63
C MET A 154 13.05 -8.23 9.72
N LEU A 155 13.18 -8.97 8.61
CA LEU A 155 12.04 -9.28 7.73
C LEU A 155 11.03 -10.22 8.38
N ALA A 156 11.48 -11.19 9.18
CA ALA A 156 10.60 -12.10 9.90
C ALA A 156 9.80 -11.38 11.01
N ALA A 157 10.44 -10.42 11.68
CA ALA A 157 9.84 -9.56 12.70
C ALA A 157 8.99 -8.41 12.10
N ALA A 158 9.02 -8.22 10.78
CA ALA A 158 8.26 -7.16 10.13
C ALA A 158 6.75 -7.30 10.42
N PRO A 159 6.05 -6.20 10.75
CA PRO A 159 4.61 -6.23 11.00
C PRO A 159 3.87 -6.80 9.79
N LYS A 160 3.13 -7.89 9.99
CA LYS A 160 2.29 -8.46 8.93
C LYS A 160 1.02 -7.58 8.81
N PRO A 161 0.61 -7.21 7.59
CA PRO A 161 -0.69 -6.55 7.41
C PRO A 161 -1.78 -7.49 7.95
N GLU A 162 -2.70 -6.95 8.74
CA GLU A 162 -3.90 -7.68 9.16
C GLU A 162 -4.70 -8.07 7.92
N ALA A 163 -5.08 -9.35 7.83
CA ALA A 163 -5.82 -9.93 6.71
C ALA A 163 -7.29 -9.55 6.73
#